data_AF-A0A1Q7V7H2-F1
#
_entry.id   AF-A0A1Q7V7H2-F1
#
_cell.length_a   1.000
_cell.length_b   1.000
_cell.length_c   1.000
_cell.angle_alpha   90.00
_cell.angle_beta   90.00
_cell.angle_gamma   90.00
#
_symmetry.space_group_name_H-M   'P 1'
#
loop_
_entity.id
_entity.type
_entity.pdbx_description
1 polymer ?
#
loop_
_entity_poly.entity_id
_entity_poly.type
_entity_poly.pdbx_seq_one_letter_code
_entity_poly.pdbx_strand_id
1 'polypeptide(L)'
;MAGGPVTVKAWFHSGQGSERTTITSQVAAFNASQSDVKVELVLLPEGNYNDQVKAAAASGGLPDILDFDGPFLYNYAWNRNLVALDSCISPDLKANLLASIVKQGTYAAHFYGVGTFDSGLGLYSRKSVLAKNGIRIPSGPQDAWTADEFKQALKTLQGAGFNKPLDLKINYGQGEWYTYGFSPIIQSAGADLIDRHDYKSADGVLNSSAAVQSLTAFQSWFKQGFVNFNVDDTAFLKGQSAISWVGHWVFADYRKAFGDDLVILPLPNFGKGSKTGMGSWQWGITSKTKSVDAAWAFINYLLKDQQVLQMT
;
A
#
# COMPACT_ATOMS: atom_id res chain seq x y z
N MET A 1 -29.94 -35.95 0.61
CA MET A 1 -30.19 -34.70 1.34
C MET A 1 -29.04 -33.76 1.02
N ALA A 2 -29.27 -32.72 0.21
CA ALA A 2 -28.23 -31.74 -0.05
C ALA A 2 -28.03 -30.93 1.24
N GLY A 3 -26.84 -31.04 1.86
CA GLY A 3 -26.48 -30.19 2.99
C GLY A 3 -26.54 -28.73 2.55
N GLY A 4 -27.02 -27.84 3.41
CA GLY A 4 -27.08 -26.41 3.12
C GLY A 4 -25.70 -25.81 2.77
N PRO A 5 -25.65 -24.53 2.36
CA PRO A 5 -24.42 -23.89 1.92
C PRO A 5 -23.31 -24.01 2.98
N VAL A 6 -22.07 -24.16 2.52
CA VAL A 6 -20.89 -24.07 3.40
C VAL A 6 -20.75 -22.62 3.84
N THR A 7 -20.93 -22.36 5.14
CA THR A 7 -20.71 -21.03 5.70
C THR A 7 -19.23 -20.75 5.90
N VAL A 8 -18.77 -19.61 5.40
CA VAL A 8 -17.39 -19.12 5.52
C VAL A 8 -17.43 -17.75 6.19
N LYS A 9 -16.74 -17.61 7.32
CA LYS A 9 -16.62 -16.33 8.03
C LYS A 9 -15.44 -15.54 7.46
N ALA A 10 -15.68 -14.29 7.06
CA ALA A 10 -14.66 -13.39 6.54
C ALA A 10 -14.51 -12.17 7.45
N TRP A 11 -13.28 -11.82 7.84
CA TRP A 11 -13.02 -10.54 8.52
C TRP A 11 -12.39 -9.55 7.55
N PHE A 12 -12.87 -8.31 7.59
CA PHE A 12 -12.37 -7.22 6.76
C PHE A 12 -12.08 -5.99 7.61
N HIS A 13 -10.93 -5.36 7.39
CA HIS A 13 -10.63 -4.08 8.02
C HIS A 13 -11.57 -3.03 7.43
N SER A 14 -12.27 -2.27 8.26
CA SER A 14 -13.22 -1.31 7.74
C SER A 14 -13.24 -0.06 8.59
N GLY A 15 -12.82 1.05 7.97
CA GLY A 15 -13.26 2.40 8.32
C GLY A 15 -14.68 2.69 7.81
N GLN A 16 -15.03 3.98 7.74
CA GLN A 16 -16.21 4.46 7.00
C GLN A 16 -15.82 4.75 5.55
N GLY A 17 -16.71 4.55 4.56
CA GLY A 17 -16.48 5.01 3.19
C GLY A 17 -16.83 4.03 2.07
N SER A 18 -16.22 4.25 0.91
CA SER A 18 -16.45 3.52 -0.34
C SER A 18 -16.06 2.05 -0.24
N GLU A 19 -14.88 1.72 0.31
CA GLU A 19 -14.40 0.34 0.41
C GLU A 19 -15.34 -0.56 1.21
N ARG A 20 -15.81 -0.09 2.37
CA ARG A 20 -16.83 -0.77 3.19
C ARG A 20 -18.10 -1.05 2.39
N THR A 21 -18.56 -0.06 1.62
CA THR A 21 -19.78 -0.17 0.81
C THR A 21 -19.57 -1.20 -0.29
N THR A 22 -18.43 -1.13 -0.97
CA THR A 22 -18.03 -2.07 -2.02
C THR A 22 -17.98 -3.50 -1.50
N ILE A 23 -17.18 -3.80 -0.46
CA ILE A 23 -17.04 -5.19 0.01
C ILE A 23 -18.36 -5.79 0.49
N THR A 24 -19.23 -4.97 1.12
CA THR A 24 -20.56 -5.40 1.55
C THR A 24 -21.43 -5.77 0.35
N SER A 25 -21.37 -4.96 -0.72
CA SER A 25 -22.07 -5.25 -1.97
C SER A 25 -21.52 -6.50 -2.67
N GLN A 26 -20.20 -6.67 -2.70
CA GLN A 26 -19.54 -7.83 -3.31
C GLN A 26 -19.92 -9.14 -2.59
N VAL A 27 -19.94 -9.14 -1.25
CA VAL A 27 -20.40 -10.29 -0.45
C VAL A 27 -21.86 -10.61 -0.74
N ALA A 28 -22.73 -9.59 -0.78
CA ALA A 28 -24.15 -9.80 -1.08
C ALA A 28 -24.34 -10.38 -2.50
N ALA A 29 -23.63 -9.85 -3.49
CA ALA A 29 -23.67 -10.33 -4.88
C ALA A 29 -23.16 -11.77 -5.00
N PHE A 30 -22.04 -12.10 -4.33
CA PHE A 30 -21.49 -13.45 -4.31
C PHE A 30 -22.49 -14.45 -3.71
N ASN A 31 -23.07 -14.13 -2.55
CA ASN A 31 -24.06 -14.97 -1.88
C ASN A 31 -25.35 -15.13 -2.70
N ALA A 32 -25.75 -14.13 -3.49
CA ALA A 32 -26.94 -14.21 -4.35
C ALA A 32 -26.67 -14.95 -5.67
N SER A 33 -25.42 -15.04 -6.11
CA SER A 33 -25.05 -15.64 -7.40
C SER A 33 -25.03 -17.17 -7.41
N GLN A 34 -25.05 -17.81 -6.24
CA GLN A 34 -24.91 -19.27 -6.07
C GLN A 34 -25.50 -19.74 -4.72
N SER A 35 -25.57 -21.05 -4.50
CA SER A 35 -26.14 -21.66 -3.28
C SER A 35 -25.20 -22.60 -2.52
N ASP A 36 -23.93 -22.70 -2.94
CA ASP A 36 -22.94 -23.64 -2.42
C ASP A 36 -22.16 -23.07 -1.22
N VAL A 37 -21.92 -21.75 -1.22
CA VAL A 37 -21.13 -21.03 -0.22
C VAL A 37 -21.91 -19.83 0.31
N LYS A 38 -21.90 -19.63 1.63
CA LYS A 38 -22.43 -18.42 2.27
C LYS A 38 -21.31 -17.70 3.00
N VAL A 39 -20.96 -16.50 2.55
CA VAL A 39 -19.97 -15.65 3.21
C VAL A 39 -20.64 -14.80 4.28
N GLU A 40 -20.15 -14.90 5.51
CA GLU A 40 -20.53 -14.06 6.65
C GLU A 40 -19.43 -13.03 6.92
N LEU A 41 -19.63 -11.81 6.45
CA LEU A 41 -18.69 -10.71 6.58
C LEU A 41 -18.77 -10.06 7.97
N VAL A 42 -17.62 -9.94 8.63
CA VAL A 42 -17.46 -9.18 9.87
C VAL A 42 -16.56 -7.98 9.60
N LEU A 43 -17.13 -6.80 9.75
CA LEU A 43 -16.44 -5.52 9.57
C LEU A 43 -15.89 -5.07 10.92
N LEU A 44 -14.57 -4.89 10.99
CA LEU A 44 -13.88 -4.51 12.22
C LEU A 44 -13.19 -3.14 12.03
N PRO A 45 -13.25 -2.22 13.01
CA PRO A 45 -12.63 -0.90 12.89
C PRO A 45 -11.11 -0.98 12.65
N GLU A 46 -10.63 -0.30 11.61
CA GLU A 46 -9.23 -0.35 11.16
C GLU A 46 -8.21 -0.06 12.27
N GLY A 47 -8.43 1.01 13.05
CA GLY A 47 -7.48 1.44 14.10
C GLY A 47 -7.16 0.40 15.17
N ASN A 48 -8.07 -0.56 15.41
CA ASN A 48 -7.86 -1.66 16.35
C ASN A 48 -7.77 -3.03 15.64
N TYR A 49 -7.80 -3.05 14.31
CA TYR A 49 -7.95 -4.28 13.53
C TYR A 49 -6.77 -5.23 13.75
N ASN A 50 -5.55 -4.72 13.58
CA ASN A 50 -4.33 -5.53 13.66
C ASN A 50 -4.15 -6.16 15.04
N ASP A 51 -4.48 -5.44 16.11
CA ASP A 51 -4.39 -5.98 17.47
C ASP A 51 -5.47 -7.04 17.75
N GLN A 52 -6.68 -6.85 17.22
CA GLN A 52 -7.74 -7.87 17.30
C GLN A 52 -7.36 -9.15 16.55
N VAL A 53 -6.79 -9.04 15.34
CA VAL A 53 -6.33 -10.19 14.57
C VAL A 53 -5.18 -10.90 15.29
N LYS A 54 -4.20 -10.17 15.84
CA LYS A 54 -3.12 -10.77 16.64
C LYS A 54 -3.66 -11.53 17.86
N ALA A 55 -4.61 -10.96 18.59
CA ALA A 55 -5.24 -11.61 19.73
C ALA A 55 -6.04 -12.86 19.31
N ALA A 56 -6.75 -12.79 18.18
CA ALA A 56 -7.47 -13.93 17.61
C ALA A 56 -6.51 -15.04 17.15
N ALA A 57 -5.38 -14.67 16.54
CA ALA A 57 -4.33 -15.62 16.16
C ALA A 57 -3.76 -16.34 17.38
N ALA A 58 -3.42 -15.60 18.43
CA ALA A 58 -2.87 -16.15 19.67
C ALA A 58 -3.87 -17.05 20.43
N SER A 59 -5.16 -16.74 20.39
CA SER A 59 -6.23 -17.53 21.04
C SER A 59 -6.80 -18.63 20.14
N GLY A 60 -6.37 -18.72 18.88
CA GLY A 60 -6.90 -19.67 17.90
C GLY A 60 -8.32 -19.38 17.41
N GLY A 61 -8.79 -18.14 17.53
CA GLY A 61 -10.12 -17.64 17.16
C GLY A 61 -10.20 -16.92 15.81
N LEU A 62 -9.26 -17.17 14.89
CA LEU A 62 -9.26 -16.58 13.55
C LEU A 62 -10.49 -17.01 12.71
N PRO A 63 -10.97 -16.17 11.77
CA PRO A 63 -12.04 -16.50 10.81
C PRO A 63 -11.57 -17.50 9.74
N ASP A 64 -12.44 -17.94 8.83
CA ASP A 64 -12.03 -18.75 7.67
C ASP A 64 -11.19 -17.93 6.68
N ILE A 65 -11.65 -16.71 6.38
CA ILE A 65 -10.99 -15.75 5.50
C ILE A 65 -10.59 -14.53 6.31
N LEU A 66 -9.35 -14.09 6.12
CA LEU A 66 -8.80 -12.92 6.76
C LEU A 66 -8.28 -11.97 5.69
N ASP A 67 -8.71 -10.72 5.78
CA ASP A 67 -8.06 -9.60 5.12
C ASP A 67 -7.02 -8.98 6.07
N PHE A 68 -5.82 -8.71 5.61
CA PHE A 68 -4.74 -8.21 6.46
C PHE A 68 -3.69 -7.44 5.66
N ASP A 69 -2.94 -6.58 6.33
CA ASP A 69 -1.91 -5.79 5.67
C ASP A 69 -0.73 -6.65 5.19
N GLY A 70 -0.13 -6.22 4.07
CA GLY A 70 1.05 -6.79 3.42
C GLY A 70 2.13 -7.32 4.37
N PRO A 71 2.66 -6.48 5.28
CA PRO A 71 3.74 -6.86 6.18
C PRO A 71 3.40 -7.99 7.16
N PHE A 72 2.11 -8.22 7.48
CA PHE A 72 1.72 -9.26 8.43
C PHE A 72 1.76 -10.67 7.84
N LEU A 73 1.75 -10.82 6.51
CA LEU A 73 1.76 -12.13 5.83
C LEU A 73 2.85 -13.04 6.40
N TYR A 74 4.08 -12.54 6.46
CA TYR A 74 5.26 -13.32 6.82
C TYR A 74 5.14 -13.87 8.24
N ASN A 75 4.63 -13.07 9.17
CA ASN A 75 4.41 -13.50 10.55
C ASN A 75 3.29 -14.55 10.64
N TYR A 76 2.18 -14.35 9.91
CA TYR A 76 1.06 -15.29 9.94
C TYR A 76 1.40 -16.61 9.27
N ALA A 77 2.13 -16.60 8.15
CA ALA A 77 2.61 -17.79 7.49
C ALA A 77 3.63 -18.55 8.37
N TRP A 78 4.61 -17.85 8.97
CA TRP A 78 5.59 -18.45 9.89
C TRP A 78 4.93 -19.14 11.08
N ASN A 79 3.92 -18.51 11.68
CA ASN A 79 3.15 -19.06 12.79
C ASN A 79 2.08 -20.08 12.38
N ARG A 80 2.01 -20.45 11.08
CA ARG A 80 1.04 -21.42 10.53
C ARG A 80 -0.42 -21.02 10.74
N ASN A 81 -0.68 -19.72 10.78
CA ASN A 81 -2.03 -19.17 10.86
C ASN A 81 -2.72 -19.11 9.49
N LEU A 82 -1.97 -19.22 8.39
CA LEU A 82 -2.49 -19.22 7.02
C LEU A 82 -2.25 -20.56 6.34
N VAL A 83 -3.14 -20.90 5.41
CA VAL A 83 -3.03 -22.05 4.51
C VAL A 83 -2.38 -21.57 3.20
N ALA A 84 -1.51 -22.40 2.62
CA ALA A 84 -0.94 -22.12 1.31
C ALA A 84 -2.02 -22.27 0.22
N LEU A 85 -2.05 -21.31 -0.70
CA LEU A 85 -3.02 -21.18 -1.79
C LEU A 85 -2.52 -21.77 -3.10
N ASP A 86 -1.35 -22.43 -3.12
CA ASP A 86 -0.71 -22.94 -4.33
C ASP A 86 -1.60 -23.92 -5.11
N SER A 87 -2.42 -24.72 -4.41
CA SER A 87 -3.38 -25.64 -5.04
C SER A 87 -4.67 -24.95 -5.50
N CYS A 88 -4.91 -23.72 -5.05
CA CYS A 88 -6.15 -22.98 -5.28
C CYS A 88 -6.02 -22.02 -6.47
N ILE A 89 -4.91 -21.28 -6.52
CA ILE A 89 -4.67 -20.30 -7.57
C ILE A 89 -4.25 -20.97 -8.87
N SER A 90 -4.95 -20.65 -9.97
CA SER A 90 -4.53 -21.14 -11.28
C SER A 90 -3.26 -20.43 -11.75
N PRO A 91 -2.41 -21.10 -12.57
CA PRO A 91 -1.23 -20.45 -13.16
C PRO A 91 -1.57 -19.18 -13.94
N ASP A 92 -2.66 -19.21 -14.72
CA ASP A 92 -3.12 -18.06 -15.52
C ASP A 92 -3.53 -16.88 -14.65
N LEU A 93 -4.29 -17.13 -13.57
CA LEU A 93 -4.67 -16.08 -12.64
C LEU A 93 -3.43 -15.49 -11.96
N LYS A 94 -2.50 -16.33 -11.50
CA LYS A 94 -1.26 -15.87 -10.87
C LYS A 94 -0.40 -15.04 -11.82
N ALA A 95 -0.34 -15.42 -13.10
CA ALA A 95 0.38 -14.69 -14.13
C ALA A 95 -0.27 -13.34 -14.50
N ASN A 96 -1.59 -13.22 -14.29
CA ASN A 96 -2.33 -11.97 -14.51
C ASN A 96 -2.22 -10.98 -13.33
N LEU A 97 -1.69 -11.41 -12.18
CA LEU A 97 -1.46 -10.53 -11.04
C LEU A 97 -0.22 -9.64 -11.25
N LEU A 98 -0.23 -8.46 -10.61
CA LEU A 98 0.97 -7.63 -10.52
C LEU A 98 2.10 -8.40 -9.81
N ALA A 99 3.33 -8.25 -10.32
CA ALA A 99 4.49 -8.90 -9.75
C ALA A 99 4.71 -8.53 -8.27
N SER A 100 4.34 -7.31 -7.87
CA SER A 100 4.34 -6.84 -6.48
C SER A 100 3.37 -7.61 -5.60
N ILE A 101 2.14 -7.86 -6.06
CA ILE A 101 1.14 -8.67 -5.35
C ILE A 101 1.62 -10.13 -5.20
N VAL A 102 2.15 -10.71 -6.27
CA VAL A 102 2.71 -12.08 -6.22
C VAL A 102 3.85 -12.13 -5.20
N LYS A 103 4.75 -11.15 -5.22
CA LYS A 103 5.89 -11.07 -4.29
C LYS A 103 5.44 -10.86 -2.85
N GLN A 104 4.50 -9.94 -2.62
CA GLN A 104 3.93 -9.69 -1.29
C GLN A 104 3.29 -10.96 -0.74
N GLY A 105 2.50 -11.65 -1.56
CA GLY A 105 1.74 -12.84 -1.21
C GLY A 105 2.56 -14.13 -1.04
N THR A 106 3.88 -14.10 -1.30
CA THR A 106 4.73 -15.30 -1.32
C THR A 106 5.69 -15.31 -0.13
N TYR A 107 5.71 -16.40 0.62
CA TYR A 107 6.68 -16.66 1.68
C TYR A 107 7.21 -18.09 1.57
N ALA A 108 8.53 -18.29 1.75
CA ALA A 108 9.16 -19.60 1.70
C ALA A 108 8.74 -20.45 0.46
N ALA A 109 8.69 -19.82 -0.72
CA ALA A 109 8.27 -20.38 -2.00
C ALA A 109 6.78 -20.78 -2.12
N HIS A 110 5.94 -20.48 -1.12
CA HIS A 110 4.51 -20.75 -1.11
C HIS A 110 3.69 -19.46 -1.18
N PHE A 111 2.57 -19.50 -1.89
CA PHE A 111 1.65 -18.37 -2.00
C PHE A 111 0.60 -18.45 -0.88
N TYR A 112 0.46 -17.40 -0.06
CA TYR A 112 -0.40 -17.41 1.14
C TYR A 112 -1.48 -16.33 1.14
N GLY A 113 -1.34 -15.30 0.32
CA GLY A 113 -2.27 -14.18 0.29
C GLY A 113 -2.27 -13.44 -1.03
N VAL A 114 -3.35 -12.75 -1.34
CA VAL A 114 -3.54 -12.03 -2.60
C VAL A 114 -4.34 -10.75 -2.39
N GLY A 115 -3.79 -9.62 -2.84
CA GLY A 115 -4.50 -8.35 -2.88
C GLY A 115 -5.36 -8.22 -4.13
N THR A 116 -6.52 -7.59 -4.01
CA THR A 116 -7.37 -7.22 -5.16
C THR A 116 -6.84 -5.98 -5.88
N PHE A 117 -6.01 -5.20 -5.22
CA PHE A 117 -5.29 -4.04 -5.76
C PHE A 117 -3.94 -3.90 -5.07
N ASP A 118 -3.06 -3.09 -5.66
CA ASP A 118 -1.80 -2.71 -5.04
C ASP A 118 -1.83 -1.22 -4.69
N SER A 119 -1.16 -0.84 -3.60
CA SER A 119 -0.97 0.57 -3.29
C SER A 119 0.34 1.06 -3.88
N GLY A 120 0.41 2.36 -4.18
CA GLY A 120 1.62 3.00 -4.65
C GLY A 120 1.76 4.41 -4.11
N LEU A 121 3.00 4.82 -3.81
CA LEU A 121 3.36 6.21 -3.52
C LEU A 121 3.61 7.01 -4.79
N GLY A 122 3.27 8.29 -4.75
CA GLY A 122 3.59 9.27 -5.78
C GLY A 122 3.79 10.67 -5.21
N LEU A 123 4.32 11.56 -6.05
CA LEU A 123 4.36 13.00 -5.78
C LEU A 123 3.16 13.66 -6.45
N TYR A 124 2.23 14.17 -5.66
CA TYR A 124 1.12 14.97 -6.14
C TYR A 124 1.53 16.43 -6.24
N SER A 125 1.21 17.06 -7.37
CA SER A 125 1.41 18.49 -7.56
C SER A 125 0.35 19.07 -8.51
N ARG A 126 0.51 20.34 -8.90
CA ARG A 126 -0.35 21.04 -9.83
C ARG A 126 0.47 21.45 -11.06
N LYS A 127 0.00 21.11 -12.26
CA LYS A 127 0.69 21.41 -13.54
C LYS A 127 0.94 22.91 -13.66
N SER A 128 -0.06 23.73 -13.33
CA SER A 128 0.01 25.18 -13.34
C SER A 128 1.10 25.74 -12.41
N VAL A 129 1.25 25.17 -11.21
CA VAL A 129 2.27 25.58 -10.24
C VAL A 129 3.66 25.23 -10.73
N LEU A 130 3.87 24.02 -11.26
CA LEU A 130 5.16 23.62 -11.79
C LEU A 130 5.54 24.48 -13.02
N ALA A 131 4.62 24.63 -13.97
CA ALA A 131 4.83 25.43 -15.18
C ALA A 131 5.13 26.91 -14.86
N LYS A 132 4.36 27.54 -13.97
CA LYS A 132 4.57 28.95 -13.56
C LYS A 132 5.97 29.19 -12.98
N ASN A 133 6.54 28.17 -12.33
CA ASN A 133 7.85 28.24 -11.70
C ASN A 133 8.99 27.66 -12.57
N GLY A 134 8.72 27.34 -13.85
CA GLY A 134 9.71 26.77 -14.75
C GLY A 134 10.21 25.38 -14.34
N ILE A 135 9.44 24.64 -13.54
CA ILE A 135 9.81 23.31 -13.06
C ILE A 135 9.33 22.28 -14.09
N ARG A 136 10.28 21.52 -14.65
CA ARG A 136 10.01 20.42 -15.59
C ARG A 136 9.09 19.38 -14.95
N ILE A 137 8.12 18.87 -15.70
CA ILE A 137 7.21 17.81 -15.28
C ILE A 137 7.73 16.46 -15.82
N PRO A 138 8.17 15.52 -14.97
CA PRO A 138 8.55 14.18 -15.41
C PRO A 138 7.44 13.46 -16.19
N SER A 139 7.82 12.80 -17.28
CA SER A 139 6.90 12.01 -18.12
C SER A 139 6.59 10.62 -17.54
N GLY A 140 7.39 10.14 -16.59
CA GLY A 140 7.20 8.85 -15.92
C GLY A 140 8.44 8.43 -15.11
N PRO A 141 8.44 7.22 -14.53
CA PRO A 141 9.50 6.75 -13.62
C PRO A 141 10.92 6.75 -14.19
N GLN A 142 11.07 6.59 -15.52
CA GLN A 142 12.38 6.63 -16.21
C GLN A 142 12.92 8.06 -16.37
N ASP A 143 12.05 9.06 -16.24
CA ASP A 143 12.33 10.50 -16.39
C ASP A 143 12.16 11.24 -15.05
N ALA A 144 12.13 10.49 -13.95
CA ALA A 144 11.98 11.03 -12.60
C ALA A 144 13.09 12.05 -12.29
N TRP A 145 12.74 13.09 -11.55
CA TRP A 145 13.74 14.03 -11.04
C TRP A 145 14.82 13.29 -10.27
N THR A 146 16.07 13.70 -10.47
CA THR A 146 17.13 13.31 -9.53
C THR A 146 16.86 13.90 -8.15
N ALA A 147 17.49 13.36 -7.11
CA ALA A 147 17.40 13.93 -5.76
C ALA A 147 17.79 15.44 -5.73
N ASP A 148 18.77 15.84 -6.54
CA ASP A 148 19.20 17.23 -6.67
C ASP A 148 18.19 18.08 -7.44
N GLU A 149 17.65 17.59 -8.57
CA GLU A 149 16.57 18.27 -9.30
C GLU A 149 15.35 18.49 -8.41
N PHE A 150 14.95 17.48 -7.65
CA PHE A 150 13.84 17.59 -6.71
C PHE A 150 14.13 18.62 -5.62
N LYS A 151 15.33 18.61 -5.02
CA LYS A 151 15.76 19.62 -4.05
C LYS A 151 15.71 21.04 -4.64
N GLN A 152 16.11 21.22 -5.89
CA GLN A 152 16.02 22.53 -6.56
C GLN A 152 14.57 22.94 -6.83
N ALA A 153 13.70 22.01 -7.22
CA ALA A 153 12.27 22.27 -7.35
C ALA A 153 11.67 22.75 -6.02
N LEU A 154 12.00 22.10 -4.90
CA LEU A 154 11.59 22.53 -3.56
C LEU A 154 12.08 23.94 -3.23
N LYS A 155 13.36 24.25 -3.51
CA LYS A 155 13.93 25.59 -3.30
C LYS A 155 13.21 26.66 -4.12
N THR A 156 12.96 26.39 -5.41
CA THR A 156 12.21 27.29 -6.29
C THR A 156 10.79 27.54 -5.77
N LEU A 157 10.08 26.48 -5.37
CA LEU A 157 8.73 26.60 -4.82
C LEU A 157 8.72 27.40 -3.51
N GLN A 158 9.72 27.20 -2.65
CA GLN A 158 9.87 28.00 -1.42
C GLN A 158 10.04 29.49 -1.74
N GLY A 159 10.91 29.82 -2.71
CA GLY A 159 11.08 31.20 -3.17
C GLY A 159 9.84 31.81 -3.83
N ALA A 160 8.94 30.97 -4.36
CA ALA A 160 7.67 31.37 -4.96
C ALA A 160 6.52 31.56 -3.95
N GLY A 161 6.79 31.46 -2.64
CA GLY A 161 5.82 31.74 -1.57
C GLY A 161 5.24 30.50 -0.89
N PHE A 162 5.61 29.28 -1.30
CA PHE A 162 5.28 28.06 -0.56
C PHE A 162 6.28 27.87 0.58
N ASN A 163 6.11 28.54 1.72
CA ASN A 163 7.07 28.51 2.84
C ASN A 163 7.58 27.09 3.20
N LYS A 164 6.67 26.11 3.15
CA LYS A 164 6.91 24.67 3.32
C LYS A 164 6.40 23.89 2.10
N PRO A 165 7.16 23.85 0.98
CA PRO A 165 6.65 23.34 -0.30
C PRO A 165 6.33 21.85 -0.31
N LEU A 166 6.85 21.06 0.64
CA LEU A 166 6.73 19.60 0.64
C LEU A 166 5.90 19.10 1.83
N ASP A 167 4.80 18.42 1.55
CA ASP A 167 4.04 17.64 2.52
C ASP A 167 4.48 16.16 2.43
N LEU A 168 5.01 15.62 3.53
CA LEU A 168 5.47 14.23 3.64
C LEU A 168 4.55 13.37 4.53
N LYS A 169 3.37 13.88 4.91
CA LYS A 169 2.44 13.19 5.83
C LYS A 169 3.08 12.75 7.14
N ILE A 170 3.96 13.58 7.72
CA ILE A 170 4.67 13.24 8.97
C ILE A 170 3.68 12.98 10.13
N ASN A 171 2.49 13.57 10.08
CA ASN A 171 1.39 13.30 11.01
C ASN A 171 0.85 11.87 11.02
N TYR A 172 1.13 11.05 10.00
CA TYR A 172 0.78 9.62 10.05
C TYR A 172 1.61 8.85 11.10
N GLY A 173 2.67 9.47 11.62
CA GLY A 173 3.37 9.01 12.82
C GLY A 173 4.57 8.09 12.54
N GLN A 174 5.35 7.82 13.58
CA GLN A 174 6.63 7.10 13.54
C GLN A 174 6.49 5.58 13.37
N GLY A 175 5.31 5.09 12.98
CA GLY A 175 5.04 3.68 12.75
C GLY A 175 5.45 3.23 11.35
N GLU A 176 4.65 2.33 10.78
CA GLU A 176 4.84 1.80 9.43
C GLU A 176 5.00 2.88 8.36
N TRP A 177 4.34 4.03 8.51
CA TRP A 177 4.44 5.12 7.54
C TRP A 177 5.88 5.52 7.23
N TYR A 178 6.77 5.53 8.23
CA TYR A 178 8.17 5.95 8.00
C TYR A 178 8.94 4.93 7.16
N THR A 179 8.70 3.64 7.35
CA THR A 179 9.34 2.60 6.54
C THR A 179 8.69 2.52 5.16
N TYR A 180 7.37 2.50 5.07
CA TYR A 180 6.64 2.43 3.79
C TYR A 180 6.88 3.69 2.93
N GLY A 181 6.71 4.87 3.52
CA GLY A 181 6.83 6.17 2.87
C GLY A 181 8.23 6.51 2.38
N PHE A 182 9.26 6.11 3.14
CA PHE A 182 10.64 6.61 2.93
C PHE A 182 11.70 5.55 2.65
N SER A 183 11.45 4.25 2.85
CA SER A 183 12.38 3.21 2.36
C SER A 183 12.65 3.24 0.85
N PRO A 184 11.74 3.75 -0.01
CA PRO A 184 12.06 3.94 -1.43
C PRO A 184 13.28 4.83 -1.68
N ILE A 185 13.62 5.75 -0.75
CA ILE A 185 14.79 6.62 -0.85
C ILE A 185 16.08 5.77 -0.84
N ILE A 186 16.24 4.91 0.15
CA ILE A 186 17.45 4.08 0.29
C ILE A 186 17.50 2.99 -0.79
N GLN A 187 16.35 2.45 -1.20
CA GLN A 187 16.25 1.50 -2.30
C GLN A 187 16.62 2.13 -3.64
N SER A 188 16.21 3.39 -3.86
CA SER A 188 16.60 4.17 -5.03
C SER A 188 18.09 4.53 -5.01
N ALA A 189 18.71 4.62 -3.82
CA ALA A 189 20.15 4.80 -3.69
C ALA A 189 20.96 3.51 -3.88
N GLY A 190 20.30 2.34 -3.99
CA GLY A 190 20.95 1.03 -4.11
C GLY A 190 21.29 0.35 -2.78
N ALA A 191 20.70 0.80 -1.67
CA ALA A 191 20.71 0.12 -0.37
C ALA A 191 19.35 -0.53 -0.09
N ASP A 192 19.13 -1.05 1.12
CA ASP A 192 17.83 -1.58 1.53
C ASP A 192 17.66 -1.54 3.06
N LEU A 193 16.53 -2.03 3.56
CA LEU A 193 16.24 -2.14 4.99
C LEU A 193 16.92 -3.35 5.65
N ILE A 194 17.13 -4.43 4.89
CA ILE A 194 17.64 -5.71 5.38
C ILE A 194 18.36 -6.45 4.25
N ASP A 195 19.32 -7.31 4.57
CA ASP A 195 19.93 -8.21 3.60
C ASP A 195 18.86 -9.13 2.99
N ARG A 196 18.71 -9.09 1.66
CA ARG A 196 17.73 -9.90 0.94
C ARG A 196 18.21 -11.32 0.61
N HIS A 197 19.46 -11.68 0.94
CA HIS A 197 19.96 -13.04 0.69
C HIS A 197 19.41 -14.03 1.73
N ASP A 198 19.54 -13.72 3.03
CA ASP A 198 19.08 -14.60 4.10
C ASP A 198 18.15 -13.93 5.14
N TYR A 199 17.94 -12.61 5.04
CA TYR A 199 17.07 -11.82 5.91
C TYR A 199 17.48 -11.84 7.39
N LYS A 200 18.77 -12.06 7.71
CA LYS A 200 19.25 -12.16 9.11
C LYS A 200 19.90 -10.90 9.65
N SER A 201 20.31 -9.96 8.81
CA SER A 201 21.00 -8.74 9.26
C SER A 201 20.59 -7.51 8.47
N ALA A 202 20.55 -6.37 9.16
CA ALA A 202 20.48 -5.04 8.57
C ALA A 202 21.85 -4.33 8.58
N ASP A 203 22.85 -4.88 9.28
CA ASP A 203 24.20 -4.33 9.33
C ASP A 203 24.88 -4.46 7.98
N GLY A 204 25.59 -3.42 7.56
CA GLY A 204 26.13 -3.25 6.21
C GLY A 204 25.10 -2.89 5.14
N VAL A 205 23.80 -2.96 5.43
CA VAL A 205 22.71 -2.66 4.47
C VAL A 205 22.04 -1.34 4.81
N LEU A 206 21.39 -1.25 5.97
CA LEU A 206 20.66 -0.07 6.43
C LEU A 206 21.62 1.07 6.83
N ASN A 207 22.80 0.73 7.35
CA ASN A 207 23.88 1.66 7.67
C ASN A 207 24.97 1.73 6.58
N SER A 208 24.70 1.22 5.37
CA SER A 208 25.59 1.37 4.22
C SER A 208 25.85 2.83 3.89
N SER A 209 26.97 3.11 3.21
CA SER A 209 27.30 4.47 2.75
C SER A 209 26.20 5.07 1.86
N ALA A 210 25.59 4.26 0.98
CA ALA A 210 24.50 4.69 0.11
C ALA A 210 23.23 5.06 0.91
N ALA A 211 22.85 4.26 1.91
CA ALA A 211 21.73 4.57 2.80
C ALA A 211 21.99 5.85 3.61
N VAL A 212 23.17 5.98 4.22
CA VAL A 212 23.54 7.16 5.01
C VAL A 212 23.54 8.43 4.16
N GLN A 213 24.11 8.39 2.95
CA GLN A 213 24.16 9.54 2.05
C GLN A 213 22.75 9.98 1.61
N SER A 214 21.91 9.05 1.18
CA SER A 214 20.55 9.35 0.74
C SER A 214 19.65 9.85 1.88
N LEU A 215 19.74 9.24 3.07
CA LEU A 215 19.03 9.72 4.26
C LEU A 215 19.57 11.07 4.76
N THR A 216 20.85 11.37 4.57
CA THR A 216 21.43 12.69 4.86
C THR A 216 20.88 13.75 3.89
N ALA A 217 20.76 13.42 2.61
CA ALA A 217 20.12 14.28 1.62
C ALA A 217 18.65 14.52 1.97
N PHE A 218 17.91 13.48 2.35
CA PHE A 218 16.53 13.58 2.84
C PHE A 218 16.42 14.46 4.10
N GLN A 219 17.27 14.23 5.11
CA GLN A 219 17.34 15.05 6.32
C GLN A 219 17.62 16.53 5.97
N SER A 220 18.40 16.80 4.93
CA SER A 220 18.68 18.17 4.51
C SER A 220 17.42 18.95 4.12
N TRP A 221 16.36 18.29 3.62
CA TRP A 221 15.10 18.96 3.26
C TRP A 221 14.38 19.49 4.50
N PHE A 222 14.44 18.76 5.61
CA PHE A 222 13.93 19.24 6.90
C PHE A 222 14.76 20.43 7.42
N LYS A 223 16.09 20.32 7.37
CA LYS A 223 17.01 21.37 7.84
C LYS A 223 16.90 22.68 7.05
N GLN A 224 16.65 22.58 5.74
CA GLN A 224 16.39 23.74 4.87
C GLN A 224 14.95 24.26 5.00
N GLY A 225 14.14 23.62 5.84
CA GLY A 225 12.78 24.04 6.12
C GLY A 225 11.83 23.82 4.95
N PHE A 226 12.06 22.84 4.07
CA PHE A 226 11.15 22.53 2.97
C PHE A 226 9.89 21.75 3.41
N VAL A 227 10.02 20.98 4.49
CA VAL A 227 8.97 20.03 4.91
C VAL A 227 7.92 20.72 5.77
N ASN A 228 6.66 20.54 5.39
CA ASN A 228 5.49 20.81 6.20
C ASN A 228 5.21 19.57 7.06
N PHE A 229 5.16 19.74 8.38
CA PHE A 229 4.83 18.65 9.31
C PHE A 229 3.34 18.28 9.30
N ASN A 230 2.50 19.12 8.68
CA ASN A 230 1.10 18.88 8.34
C ASN A 230 0.25 18.34 9.49
N VAL A 231 -0.35 19.20 10.30
CA VAL A 231 -1.04 18.77 11.55
C VAL A 231 -2.44 18.16 11.34
N ASP A 232 -3.09 18.40 10.21
CA ASP A 232 -4.50 18.05 9.96
C ASP A 232 -4.73 17.36 8.60
N ASP A 233 -3.67 16.92 7.95
CA ASP A 233 -3.64 16.29 6.62
C ASP A 233 -4.07 17.18 5.43
N THR A 234 -4.27 18.48 5.63
CA THR A 234 -4.82 19.37 4.61
C THR A 234 -3.79 20.26 3.89
N ALA A 235 -2.50 20.17 4.22
CA ALA A 235 -1.46 21.08 3.72
C ALA A 235 -1.46 21.27 2.19
N PHE A 236 -1.58 20.17 1.43
CA PHE A 236 -1.66 20.22 -0.03
C PHE A 236 -3.00 20.79 -0.53
N LEU A 237 -4.12 20.33 0.04
CA LEU A 237 -5.47 20.79 -0.32
C LEU A 237 -5.66 22.29 -0.10
N LYS A 238 -5.11 22.83 1.00
CA LYS A 238 -5.12 24.26 1.33
C LYS A 238 -4.05 25.06 0.58
N GLY A 239 -3.26 24.42 -0.29
CA GLY A 239 -2.20 25.07 -1.07
C GLY A 239 -1.01 25.56 -0.25
N GLN A 240 -0.86 25.11 1.00
CA GLN A 240 0.29 25.45 1.85
C GLN A 240 1.57 24.75 1.37
N SER A 241 1.42 23.54 0.84
CA SER A 241 2.48 22.77 0.19
C SER A 241 2.16 22.60 -1.30
N ALA A 242 3.19 22.74 -2.13
CA ALA A 242 3.06 22.60 -3.59
C ALA A 242 3.22 21.15 -4.07
N ILE A 243 3.85 20.31 -3.25
CA ILE A 243 4.07 18.89 -3.51
C ILE A 243 3.62 18.09 -2.29
N SER A 244 2.86 17.02 -2.49
CA SER A 244 2.54 16.03 -1.46
C SER A 244 3.12 14.67 -1.86
N TRP A 245 3.94 14.07 -1.00
CA TRP A 245 4.43 12.71 -1.14
C TRP A 245 3.54 11.79 -0.32
N VAL A 246 2.66 11.05 -0.99
CA VAL A 246 1.68 10.18 -0.32
C VAL A 246 1.19 9.08 -1.27
N GLY A 247 0.44 8.12 -0.75
CA GLY A 247 -0.14 7.04 -1.53
C GLY A 247 -1.36 7.43 -2.36
N HIS A 248 -1.83 6.48 -3.17
CA HIS A 248 -3.01 6.63 -4.03
C HIS A 248 -4.33 6.94 -3.30
N TRP A 249 -4.46 6.62 -2.00
CA TRP A 249 -5.69 6.82 -1.22
C TRP A 249 -6.17 8.28 -1.13
N VAL A 250 -5.28 9.27 -1.31
CA VAL A 250 -5.68 10.69 -1.34
C VAL A 250 -6.17 11.17 -2.71
N PHE A 251 -6.05 10.34 -3.75
CA PHE A 251 -6.26 10.76 -5.14
C PHE A 251 -7.66 11.32 -5.37
N ALA A 252 -8.70 10.68 -4.83
CA ALA A 252 -10.08 11.12 -5.01
C ALA A 252 -10.29 12.56 -4.50
N ASP A 253 -9.79 12.87 -3.30
CA ASP A 253 -9.91 14.19 -2.70
C ASP A 253 -9.08 15.24 -3.47
N TYR A 254 -7.88 14.86 -3.90
CA TYR A 254 -7.01 15.77 -4.66
C TYR A 254 -7.57 16.05 -6.05
N ARG A 255 -8.13 15.03 -6.70
CA ARG A 255 -8.78 15.14 -8.02
C ARG A 255 -10.03 15.98 -7.93
N LYS A 256 -10.83 15.83 -6.87
CA LYS A 256 -11.99 16.68 -6.60
C LYS A 256 -11.61 18.15 -6.41
N ALA A 257 -10.50 18.42 -5.73
CA ALA A 257 -10.05 19.78 -5.45
C ALA A 257 -9.41 20.48 -6.66
N PHE A 258 -8.62 19.76 -7.47
CA PHE A 258 -7.76 20.37 -8.49
C PHE A 258 -8.07 19.95 -9.93
N GLY A 259 -8.98 18.99 -10.13
CA GLY A 259 -9.39 18.54 -11.47
C GLY A 259 -8.20 18.16 -12.34
N ASP A 260 -8.17 18.67 -13.58
CA ASP A 260 -7.13 18.39 -14.58
C ASP A 260 -5.78 19.07 -14.33
N ASP A 261 -5.74 20.00 -13.38
CA ASP A 261 -4.48 20.60 -12.93
C ASP A 261 -3.69 19.66 -12.04
N LEU A 262 -4.34 18.67 -11.39
CA LEU A 262 -3.63 17.64 -10.63
C LEU A 262 -2.69 16.84 -11.54
N VAL A 263 -1.49 16.59 -11.05
CA VAL A 263 -0.54 15.66 -11.66
C VAL A 263 0.09 14.76 -10.61
N ILE A 264 0.28 13.49 -10.96
CA ILE A 264 1.02 12.50 -10.17
C ILE A 264 2.37 12.29 -10.85
N LEU A 265 3.45 12.40 -10.10
CA LEU A 265 4.82 12.29 -10.57
C LEU A 265 5.52 11.13 -9.85
N PRO A 266 6.53 10.50 -10.48
CA PRO A 266 7.35 9.50 -9.83
C PRO A 266 8.12 10.09 -8.64
N LEU A 267 8.47 9.23 -7.68
CA LEU A 267 9.33 9.63 -6.58
C LEU A 267 10.77 9.93 -7.08
N PRO A 268 11.56 10.75 -6.36
CA PRO A 268 12.89 11.15 -6.81
C PRO A 268 13.84 9.97 -6.96
N ASN A 269 14.70 10.04 -7.98
CA ASN A 269 15.76 9.08 -8.26
C ASN A 269 17.04 9.45 -7.48
N PHE A 270 17.45 8.58 -6.57
CA PHE A 270 18.68 8.70 -5.77
C PHE A 270 19.88 7.95 -6.37
N GLY A 271 19.76 7.44 -7.61
CA GLY A 271 20.89 6.91 -8.40
C GLY A 271 20.60 5.58 -9.11
N LYS A 272 19.60 4.80 -8.65
CA LYS A 272 19.21 3.49 -9.18
C LYS A 272 17.76 3.46 -9.66
N GLY A 273 17.31 4.57 -10.23
CA GLY A 273 15.96 4.78 -10.76
C GLY A 273 14.95 5.12 -9.67
N SER A 274 13.80 5.64 -10.06
CA SER A 274 12.70 5.87 -9.13
C SER A 274 12.24 4.55 -8.51
N LYS A 275 12.00 4.57 -7.20
CA LYS A 275 11.39 3.47 -6.43
C LYS A 275 10.16 4.03 -5.74
N THR A 276 9.16 3.18 -5.54
CA THR A 276 7.94 3.55 -4.82
C THR A 276 7.59 2.49 -3.80
N GLY A 277 6.97 2.92 -2.69
CA GLY A 277 6.35 2.01 -1.74
C GLY A 277 5.24 1.27 -2.45
N MET A 278 5.24 -0.04 -2.32
CA MET A 278 4.19 -0.92 -2.85
C MET A 278 3.80 -1.89 -1.75
N GLY A 279 2.54 -2.29 -1.76
CA GLY A 279 1.98 -3.24 -0.82
C GLY A 279 0.55 -2.85 -0.48
N SER A 280 -0.31 -3.83 -0.26
CA SER A 280 -1.73 -3.57 -0.02
C SER A 280 -2.27 -4.51 1.04
N TRP A 281 -3.49 -4.22 1.48
CA TRP A 281 -4.33 -5.20 2.12
C TRP A 281 -4.55 -6.39 1.19
N GLN A 282 -4.53 -7.58 1.77
CA GLN A 282 -4.62 -8.82 1.03
C GLN A 282 -5.50 -9.83 1.75
N TRP A 283 -6.11 -10.69 0.96
CA TRP A 283 -6.92 -11.79 1.43
C TRP A 283 -6.10 -13.06 1.57
N GLY A 284 -6.26 -13.76 2.69
CA GLY A 284 -5.71 -15.09 2.90
C GLY A 284 -6.71 -16.01 3.59
N ILE A 285 -6.46 -17.30 3.49
CA ILE A 285 -7.27 -18.35 4.12
C ILE A 285 -6.56 -18.80 5.39
N THR A 286 -7.25 -18.76 6.53
CA THR A 286 -6.63 -19.12 7.80
C THR A 286 -6.64 -20.63 8.02
N SER A 287 -5.75 -21.13 8.86
CA SER A 287 -5.68 -22.54 9.24
C SER A 287 -6.89 -23.04 10.05
N LYS A 288 -7.83 -22.14 10.39
CA LYS A 288 -9.10 -22.49 11.05
C LYS A 288 -10.19 -22.90 10.08
N THR A 289 -10.01 -22.65 8.79
CA THR A 289 -11.04 -23.03 7.83
C THR A 289 -11.22 -24.54 7.78
N LYS A 290 -12.48 -24.95 7.63
CA LYS A 290 -12.84 -26.36 7.37
C LYS A 290 -13.00 -26.65 5.88
N SER A 291 -13.02 -25.62 5.03
CA SER A 291 -13.19 -25.76 3.59
C SER A 291 -12.40 -24.67 2.87
N VAL A 292 -11.18 -25.02 2.47
CA VAL A 292 -10.30 -24.14 1.70
C VAL A 292 -10.95 -23.80 0.36
N ASP A 293 -11.61 -24.75 -0.30
CA ASP A 293 -12.27 -24.53 -1.59
C ASP A 293 -13.42 -23.51 -1.49
N ALA A 294 -14.25 -23.60 -0.44
CA ALA A 294 -15.33 -22.65 -0.22
C ALA A 294 -14.79 -21.24 0.09
N ALA A 295 -13.74 -21.15 0.89
CA ALA A 295 -13.09 -19.88 1.20
C ALA A 295 -12.42 -19.26 -0.05
N TRP A 296 -11.73 -20.09 -0.84
CA TRP A 296 -11.11 -19.67 -2.09
C TRP A 296 -12.13 -19.24 -3.13
N ALA A 297 -13.30 -19.88 -3.21
CA ALA A 297 -14.35 -19.48 -4.15
C ALA A 297 -14.73 -18.00 -4.01
N PHE A 298 -14.78 -17.48 -2.79
CA PHE A 298 -15.02 -16.06 -2.54
C PHE A 298 -13.82 -15.19 -2.90
N ILE A 299 -12.59 -15.55 -2.47
CA ILE A 299 -11.38 -14.78 -2.83
C ILE A 299 -11.21 -14.71 -4.35
N ASN A 300 -11.37 -15.82 -5.05
CA ASN A 300 -11.32 -15.90 -6.51
C ASN A 300 -12.42 -15.06 -7.18
N TYR A 301 -13.61 -14.96 -6.57
CA TYR A 301 -14.65 -14.06 -7.05
C TYR A 301 -14.20 -12.59 -6.96
N LEU A 302 -13.57 -12.18 -5.86
CA LEU A 302 -13.05 -10.80 -5.68
C LEU A 302 -11.95 -10.44 -6.68
N LEU A 303 -11.22 -11.43 -7.21
CA LEU A 303 -10.15 -11.23 -8.19
C LEU A 303 -10.62 -11.09 -9.64
N LYS A 304 -11.93 -11.21 -9.90
CA LYS A 304 -12.49 -10.94 -11.24
C LYS A 304 -12.38 -9.45 -11.57
N ASP A 305 -12.09 -9.11 -12.83
CA ASP A 305 -11.90 -7.73 -13.31
C ASP A 305 -12.99 -6.76 -12.81
N GLN A 306 -14.27 -7.15 -12.92
CA GLN A 306 -15.38 -6.30 -12.48
C GLN A 306 -15.36 -6.04 -10.97
N GLN A 307 -14.92 -7.01 -10.16
CA GLN A 307 -14.87 -6.86 -8.71
C GLN A 307 -13.66 -6.02 -8.30
N VAL A 308 -12.50 -6.22 -8.95
CA VAL A 308 -11.32 -5.36 -8.79
C VAL A 308 -11.67 -3.90 -9.10
N LEU A 309 -12.32 -3.64 -10.24
CA LEU A 309 -12.74 -2.29 -10.68
C LEU A 309 -13.79 -1.64 -9.77
N GLN A 310 -14.51 -2.40 -8.94
CA GLN A 310 -15.44 -1.81 -7.96
C GLN A 310 -14.71 -1.36 -6.69
N MET A 311 -13.53 -1.92 -6.41
CA MET A 311 -12.72 -1.59 -5.24
C MET A 311 -11.75 -0.44 -5.52
N THR A 312 -11.23 -0.35 -6.76
CA THR A 312 -10.25 0.66 -7.20
C THR A 312 -10.88 1.79 -7.99
#